data_AF-A0A8J8FPR6-F1
#
_entry.id   AF-A0A8J8FPR6-F1
#
_cell.length_a   1.000
_cell.length_b   1.000
_cell.length_c   1.000
_cell.angle_alpha   90.00
_cell.angle_beta   90.00
_cell.angle_gamma   90.00
#
_symmetry.space_group_name_H-M   'P 1'
#
loop_
_entity.id
_entity.type
_entity.pdbx_description
1 polymer ?
#
loop_
_entity_poly.entity_id
_entity_poly.type
_entity_poly.pdbx_seq_one_letter_code
_entity_poly.pdbx_strand_id
1 'polypeptide(L)'
;SPFSRKIIGFDAFGEFPKQKEQTDAKFIQEFEGVGGFGISVEELETVFSHKSFKNYELIKGDIVDTIPEYISEHPELKIALLHVDVDVYAPSVTILENLFEKVVRGGLVVFDDYGTVSGETRAVDDFFVGKGVQIEKLPISHIPAYIRKK
;
A
#
# COMPACT_ATOMS: atom_id res chain seq x y z
N SER A 1 20.39 -14.44 3.08
CA SER A 1 21.19 -13.48 2.28
C SER A 1 20.77 -12.08 2.70
N PRO A 2 21.67 -11.09 2.84
CA PRO A 2 21.28 -9.72 3.18
C PRO A 2 20.31 -9.08 2.17
N PHE A 3 20.19 -9.66 0.97
CA PHE A 3 19.29 -9.21 -0.09
C PHE A 3 18.00 -10.05 -0.22
N SER A 4 17.78 -11.07 0.61
CA SER A 4 16.62 -11.97 0.46
C SER A 4 15.29 -11.40 0.99
N ARG A 5 15.28 -10.18 1.53
CA ARG A 5 14.09 -9.48 2.03
C ARG A 5 14.15 -8.01 1.62
N LYS A 6 14.04 -7.79 0.32
CA LYS A 6 14.00 -6.44 -0.28
C LYS A 6 12.71 -5.72 0.18
N ILE A 7 12.83 -4.42 0.46
CA ILE A 7 11.67 -3.53 0.66
C ILE A 7 11.31 -2.93 -0.70
N ILE A 8 10.05 -3.08 -1.11
CA ILE A 8 9.58 -2.60 -2.40
C ILE A 8 8.49 -1.56 -2.11
N GLY A 9 8.67 -0.32 -2.55
CA GLY A 9 7.73 0.78 -2.36
C GLY A 9 7.15 1.23 -3.69
N PHE A 10 5.82 1.29 -3.78
CA PHE A 10 5.09 1.83 -4.93
C PHE A 10 4.46 3.15 -4.52
N ASP A 11 4.66 4.19 -5.31
CA ASP A 11 4.09 5.52 -5.05
C ASP A 11 4.07 6.33 -6.36
N ALA A 12 3.22 7.35 -6.45
CA ALA A 12 3.29 8.33 -7.53
C ALA A 12 4.55 9.22 -7.42
N PHE A 13 5.10 9.35 -6.21
CA PHE A 13 6.19 10.24 -5.81
C PHE A 13 5.94 11.68 -6.29
N GLY A 14 4.78 12.20 -5.89
CA GLY A 14 4.27 13.51 -6.31
C GLY A 14 2.78 13.65 -6.00
N GLU A 15 2.03 14.22 -6.94
CA GLU A 15 0.57 14.38 -6.83
C GLU A 15 -0.15 13.03 -6.80
N PHE A 16 -1.27 12.96 -6.07
CA PHE A 16 -2.15 11.81 -6.11
C PHE A 16 -2.71 11.58 -7.52
N PRO A 17 -2.74 10.33 -8.01
CA PRO A 17 -3.44 10.01 -9.24
C PRO A 17 -4.94 10.34 -9.14
N LYS A 18 -5.52 10.78 -10.26
CA LYS A 18 -6.92 11.22 -10.30
C LYS A 18 -7.88 10.05 -10.01
N GLN A 19 -8.72 10.24 -9.00
CA GLN A 19 -9.73 9.25 -8.61
C GLN A 19 -11.09 9.53 -9.26
N LYS A 20 -11.81 8.46 -9.60
CA LYS A 20 -13.18 8.55 -10.16
C LYS A 20 -14.23 8.79 -9.08
N GLU A 21 -14.01 8.25 -7.90
CA GLU A 21 -14.93 8.32 -6.76
C GLU A 21 -14.91 9.73 -6.15
N GLN A 22 -16.08 10.34 -5.97
CA GLN A 22 -16.16 11.72 -5.48
C GLN A 22 -15.67 11.87 -4.04
N THR A 23 -15.88 10.85 -3.19
CA THR A 23 -15.37 10.83 -1.80
C THR A 23 -13.85 10.91 -1.78
N ASP A 24 -13.20 10.10 -2.63
CA ASP A 24 -11.75 10.01 -2.70
C ASP A 24 -11.15 11.27 -3.33
N ALA A 25 -11.81 11.82 -4.36
CA ALA A 25 -11.39 13.09 -4.96
C ALA A 25 -11.45 14.27 -3.96
N LYS A 26 -12.47 14.30 -3.09
CA LYS A 26 -12.56 15.30 -2.01
C LYS A 26 -11.47 15.11 -0.96
N PHE A 27 -11.24 13.87 -0.54
CA PHE A 27 -10.16 13.53 0.39
C PHE A 27 -8.81 14.01 -0.14
N ILE A 28 -8.47 13.69 -1.39
CA ILE A 28 -7.21 14.11 -2.02
C ILE A 28 -7.07 15.63 -2.04
N GLN A 29 -8.13 16.34 -2.44
CA GLN A 29 -8.11 17.80 -2.49
C GLN A 29 -7.84 18.42 -1.10
N GLU A 30 -8.47 17.90 -0.05
CA GLU A 30 -8.24 18.36 1.32
C GLU A 30 -6.85 18.01 1.82
N PHE A 31 -6.38 16.78 1.55
CA PHE A 31 -5.08 16.28 1.97
C PHE A 31 -3.94 17.05 1.32
N GLU A 32 -3.91 17.17 0.00
CA GLU A 32 -2.88 17.92 -0.72
C GLU A 32 -2.92 19.42 -0.40
N GLY A 33 -4.10 19.97 -0.13
CA GLY A 33 -4.27 21.37 0.29
C GLY A 33 -3.57 21.70 1.62
N VAL A 34 -3.35 20.70 2.49
CA VAL A 34 -2.69 20.86 3.79
C VAL A 34 -1.27 20.29 3.78
N GLY A 35 -1.09 19.09 3.27
CA GLY A 35 0.17 18.34 3.29
C GLY A 35 1.13 18.66 2.13
N GLY A 36 0.62 19.29 1.07
CA GLY A 36 1.37 19.46 -0.18
C GLY A 36 1.41 18.17 -1.00
N PHE A 37 2.30 18.14 -1.99
CA PHE A 37 2.50 16.98 -2.85
C PHE A 37 3.46 15.97 -2.22
N GLY A 38 3.35 14.72 -2.64
CA GLY A 38 4.24 13.65 -2.22
C GLY A 38 5.71 13.95 -2.53
N ILE A 39 6.59 13.32 -1.75
CA ILE A 39 8.05 13.42 -1.91
C ILE A 39 8.50 12.87 -3.28
N SER A 40 9.46 13.52 -3.92
CA SER A 40 10.06 13.01 -5.16
C SER A 40 10.97 11.79 -4.89
N VAL A 41 11.20 10.97 -5.92
CA VAL A 41 12.15 9.85 -5.82
C VAL A 41 13.55 10.35 -5.49
N GLU A 42 13.97 11.45 -6.11
CA GLU A 42 15.30 12.05 -5.96
C GLU A 42 15.56 12.54 -4.52
N GLU A 43 14.56 13.16 -3.89
CA GLU A 43 14.64 13.59 -2.49
C GLU A 43 14.66 12.38 -1.55
N LEU A 44 13.82 11.37 -1.81
CA LEU A 44 13.78 10.15 -0.98
C LEU A 44 15.10 9.38 -1.07
N GLU A 45 15.67 9.25 -2.27
CA GLU A 45 16.98 8.64 -2.50
C GLU A 45 18.11 9.39 -1.79
N THR A 46 18.05 10.72 -1.75
CA THR A 46 19.00 11.55 -0.99
C THR A 46 18.96 11.19 0.50
N VAL A 47 17.76 11.07 1.07
CA VAL A 47 17.57 10.67 2.48
C VAL A 47 18.07 9.24 2.71
N PHE A 48 17.71 8.30 1.83
CA PHE A 48 18.11 6.89 1.96
C PHE A 48 19.63 6.71 1.86
N SER A 49 20.28 7.44 0.95
CA SER A 49 21.74 7.48 0.83
C SER A 49 22.40 8.01 2.09
N HIS A 50 21.90 9.13 2.63
CA HIS A 50 22.41 9.70 3.87
C HIS A 50 22.25 8.74 5.08
N LYS A 51 21.16 7.97 5.12
CA LYS A 51 20.91 6.93 6.14
C LYS A 51 21.61 5.60 5.85
N SER A 52 22.32 5.49 4.72
CA SER A 52 22.95 4.25 4.24
C SER A 52 21.97 3.08 4.12
N PHE A 53 20.70 3.36 3.82
CA PHE A 53 19.73 2.31 3.52
C PHE A 53 20.08 1.65 2.20
N LYS A 54 19.96 0.33 2.18
CA LYS A 54 20.28 -0.54 1.06
C LYS A 54 19.20 -1.61 0.99
N ASN A 55 19.10 -2.31 -0.14
CA ASN A 55 18.12 -3.39 -0.35
C ASN A 55 16.66 -2.92 -0.36
N TYR A 56 16.42 -1.83 -1.09
CA TYR A 56 15.09 -1.34 -1.43
C TYR A 56 14.94 -1.19 -2.95
N GLU A 57 13.71 -1.02 -3.38
CA GLU A 57 13.34 -0.68 -4.75
C GLU A 57 12.12 0.25 -4.70
N LEU A 58 12.15 1.32 -5.50
CA LEU A 58 11.08 2.31 -5.58
C LEU A 58 10.49 2.25 -6.98
N ILE A 59 9.19 2.04 -7.07
CA ILE A 59 8.45 1.97 -8.34
C ILE A 59 7.57 3.20 -8.41
N LYS A 60 7.96 4.13 -9.28
CA LYS A 60 7.23 5.37 -9.49
C LYS A 60 6.11 5.20 -10.49
N GLY A 61 4.90 5.59 -10.10
CA GLY A 61 3.75 5.70 -10.99
C GLY A 61 2.42 5.47 -10.28
N ASP A 62 1.33 5.48 -11.05
CA ASP A 62 0.03 5.09 -10.52
C ASP A 62 0.06 3.59 -10.16
N ILE A 63 -0.33 3.28 -8.93
CA ILE A 63 -0.42 1.93 -8.39
C ILE A 63 -1.35 1.05 -9.23
N VAL A 64 -2.38 1.64 -9.83
CA VAL A 64 -3.34 0.94 -10.70
C VAL A 64 -2.65 0.32 -11.92
N ASP A 65 -1.59 0.95 -12.42
CA ASP A 65 -0.82 0.48 -13.59
C ASP A 65 0.44 -0.30 -13.18
N THR A 66 1.19 0.23 -12.20
CA THR A 66 2.52 -0.27 -11.86
C THR A 66 2.51 -1.61 -11.13
N ILE A 67 1.51 -1.90 -10.29
CA ILE A 67 1.44 -3.21 -9.60
C ILE A 67 1.19 -4.36 -10.58
N PRO A 68 0.17 -4.31 -11.47
CA PRO A 68 -0.03 -5.35 -12.47
C PRO A 68 1.20 -5.61 -13.34
N GLU A 69 1.87 -4.54 -13.78
CA GLU A 69 3.13 -4.62 -14.55
C GLU A 69 4.21 -5.35 -13.74
N TYR A 70 4.49 -4.88 -12.52
CA TYR A 70 5.53 -5.47 -11.67
C TYR A 70 5.31 -6.95 -11.39
N ILE A 71 4.06 -7.37 -11.13
CA ILE A 71 3.75 -8.77 -10.86
C ILE A 71 3.94 -9.64 -12.10
N SER A 72 3.67 -9.09 -13.29
CA SER A 72 3.89 -9.80 -14.55
C SER A 72 5.37 -10.07 -14.80
N GLU A 73 6.23 -9.13 -14.41
CA GLU A 73 7.69 -9.25 -14.52
C GLU A 73 8.30 -10.10 -13.40
N HIS A 74 7.66 -10.15 -12.24
CA HIS A 74 8.11 -10.85 -11.03
C HIS A 74 7.13 -11.93 -10.54
N PRO A 75 6.81 -12.96 -11.35
CA PRO A 75 5.86 -13.99 -10.98
C PRO A 75 6.24 -14.77 -9.71
N GLU A 76 7.54 -14.86 -9.40
CA GLU A 76 8.12 -15.53 -8.23
C GLU A 76 7.97 -14.75 -6.91
N LEU A 77 7.50 -13.50 -6.95
CA LEU A 77 7.39 -12.63 -5.78
C LEU A 77 6.67 -13.32 -4.61
N LYS A 78 7.30 -13.26 -3.42
CA LYS A 78 6.73 -13.72 -2.15
C LYS A 78 6.78 -12.59 -1.15
N ILE A 79 5.64 -12.33 -0.52
CA ILE A 79 5.48 -11.18 0.38
C ILE A 79 5.31 -11.69 1.81
N ALA A 80 6.21 -11.27 2.70
CA ALA A 80 6.11 -11.56 4.13
C ALA A 80 5.25 -10.51 4.87
N LEU A 81 5.28 -9.27 4.40
CA LEU A 81 4.53 -8.13 4.90
C LEU A 81 4.05 -7.30 3.71
N LEU A 82 2.74 -7.17 3.56
CA LEU A 82 2.09 -6.23 2.64
C LEU A 82 1.55 -5.08 3.49
N HIS A 83 2.05 -3.87 3.27
CA HIS A 83 1.57 -2.66 3.95
C HIS A 83 0.79 -1.83 2.92
N VAL A 84 -0.49 -1.60 3.20
CA VAL A 84 -1.40 -0.80 2.38
C VAL A 84 -1.60 0.53 3.10
N ASP A 85 -1.23 1.61 2.42
CA ASP A 85 -1.24 2.98 2.93
C ASP A 85 -1.36 3.90 1.70
N VAL A 86 -2.57 3.94 1.15
CA VAL A 86 -2.88 4.68 -0.09
C VAL A 86 -4.17 5.48 0.00
N ASP A 87 -4.85 5.43 1.15
CA ASP A 87 -6.11 6.09 1.52
C ASP A 87 -7.36 5.74 0.67
N VAL A 88 -7.21 5.73 -0.65
CA VAL A 88 -8.30 5.77 -1.63
C VAL A 88 -8.61 4.39 -2.22
N TYR A 89 -9.82 4.25 -2.74
CA TYR A 89 -10.43 2.95 -3.04
C TYR A 89 -9.74 2.20 -4.18
N ALA A 90 -9.55 2.85 -5.34
CA ALA A 90 -9.05 2.19 -6.55
C ALA A 90 -7.63 1.57 -6.40
N PRO A 91 -6.62 2.25 -5.84
CA PRO A 91 -5.32 1.64 -5.59
C PRO A 91 -5.39 0.57 -4.49
N SER A 92 -6.21 0.76 -3.45
CA SER A 92 -6.41 -0.26 -2.40
C SER A 92 -6.96 -1.57 -2.97
N VAL A 93 -7.96 -1.51 -3.86
CA VAL A 93 -8.49 -2.67 -4.58
C VAL A 93 -7.41 -3.31 -5.44
N THR A 94 -6.69 -2.50 -6.23
CA THR A 94 -5.62 -3.01 -7.12
C THR A 94 -4.58 -3.77 -6.30
N ILE A 95 -4.11 -3.21 -5.18
CA ILE A 95 -3.16 -3.85 -4.28
C ILE A 95 -3.69 -5.20 -3.80
N LEU A 96 -4.92 -5.24 -3.29
CA LEU A 96 -5.51 -6.45 -2.73
C LEU A 96 -5.70 -7.56 -3.78
N GLU A 97 -6.25 -7.23 -4.95
CA GLU A 97 -6.49 -8.20 -6.03
C GLU A 97 -5.20 -8.82 -6.56
N ASN A 98 -4.12 -8.05 -6.60
CA ASN A 98 -2.88 -8.44 -7.22
C ASN A 98 -1.85 -9.03 -6.24
N LEU A 99 -1.73 -8.45 -5.04
CA LEU A 99 -0.66 -8.79 -4.09
C LEU A 99 -1.12 -9.72 -2.96
N PHE A 100 -2.40 -9.78 -2.60
CA PHE A 100 -2.86 -10.60 -1.47
C PHE A 100 -2.48 -12.08 -1.64
N GLU A 101 -2.59 -12.63 -2.84
CA GLU A 101 -2.22 -14.03 -3.11
C GLU A 101 -0.72 -14.29 -3.07
N LYS A 102 0.12 -13.27 -3.29
CA LYS A 102 1.57 -13.35 -3.18
C LYS A 102 2.05 -13.33 -1.72
N VAL A 103 1.19 -12.92 -0.78
CA VAL A 103 1.48 -12.99 0.67
C VAL A 103 1.58 -14.46 1.09
N VAL A 104 2.66 -14.81 1.79
CA VAL A 104 2.91 -16.17 2.26
C VAL A 104 2.05 -16.53 3.46
N ARG A 105 1.85 -17.82 3.72
CA ARG A 105 1.25 -18.29 4.98
C ARG A 105 2.05 -17.75 6.18
N GLY A 106 1.34 -17.21 7.16
CA GLY A 106 1.89 -16.55 8.33
C GLY A 106 2.35 -15.10 8.08
N GLY A 107 2.35 -14.65 6.83
CA GLY A 107 2.59 -13.27 6.45
C GLY A 107 1.47 -12.33 6.90
N LEU A 108 1.79 -11.04 6.94
CA LEU A 108 0.87 -10.00 7.40
C LEU A 108 0.43 -9.12 6.24
N VAL A 109 -0.85 -8.74 6.25
CA VAL A 109 -1.39 -7.64 5.45
C VAL A 109 -1.82 -6.57 6.44
N VAL A 110 -1.26 -5.37 6.31
CA VAL A 110 -1.47 -4.23 7.21
C VAL A 110 -2.19 -3.15 6.42
N PHE A 111 -3.17 -2.52 7.05
CA PHE A 111 -3.99 -1.43 6.51
C PHE A 111 -3.87 -0.24 7.45
N ASP A 112 -3.29 0.86 6.97
CA ASP A 112 -3.05 2.03 7.83
C ASP A 112 -4.36 2.73 8.22
N ASP A 113 -5.31 2.78 7.28
CA ASP A 113 -6.53 3.60 7.36
C ASP A 113 -7.84 2.83 7.47
N TYR A 114 -7.77 1.54 7.81
CA TYR A 114 -8.97 0.72 7.95
C TYR A 114 -9.82 1.16 9.16
N GLY A 115 -11.00 1.69 8.84
CA GLY A 115 -11.93 2.30 9.78
C GLY A 115 -11.70 3.80 10.02
N THR A 116 -10.77 4.44 9.32
CA THR A 116 -10.52 5.90 9.36
C THR A 116 -10.84 6.56 8.03
N VAL A 117 -10.39 5.99 6.91
CA VAL A 117 -10.65 6.51 5.56
C VAL A 117 -11.62 5.60 4.80
N SER A 118 -12.66 6.20 4.22
CA SER A 118 -13.74 5.46 3.57
C SER A 118 -13.28 4.67 2.35
N GLY A 119 -12.30 5.18 1.61
CA GLY A 119 -11.77 4.57 0.39
C GLY A 119 -11.14 3.21 0.69
N GLU A 120 -10.09 3.20 1.51
CA GLU A 120 -9.44 1.95 1.97
C GLU A 120 -10.42 1.03 2.70
N THR A 121 -11.24 1.56 3.62
CA THR A 121 -12.19 0.74 4.39
C THR A 121 -13.14 -0.04 3.47
N ARG A 122 -13.72 0.63 2.47
CA ARG A 122 -14.61 -0.01 1.51
C ARG A 122 -13.87 -1.05 0.65
N ALA A 123 -12.65 -0.74 0.21
CA ALA A 123 -11.86 -1.68 -0.59
C ALA A 123 -11.53 -2.97 0.18
N VAL A 124 -11.17 -2.83 1.46
CA VAL A 124 -10.90 -3.97 2.35
C VAL A 124 -12.18 -4.78 2.59
N ASP A 125 -13.29 -4.12 2.93
CA ASP A 125 -14.57 -4.80 3.19
C ASP A 125 -15.07 -5.56 1.94
N ASP A 126 -15.05 -4.91 0.77
CA ASP A 126 -15.48 -5.51 -0.50
C ASP A 126 -14.59 -6.69 -0.90
N PHE A 127 -13.27 -6.57 -0.73
CA PHE A 127 -12.35 -7.65 -1.08
C PHE A 127 -12.49 -8.86 -0.16
N PHE A 128 -12.76 -8.66 1.13
CA PHE A 128 -12.79 -9.73 2.12
C PHE A 128 -14.18 -10.27 2.46
N VAL A 129 -15.24 -9.69 1.88
CA VAL A 129 -16.60 -10.19 2.03
C VAL A 129 -16.67 -11.70 1.76
N GLY A 130 -17.20 -12.46 2.72
CA GLY A 130 -17.33 -13.92 2.61
C GLY A 130 -16.04 -14.74 2.65
N LYS A 131 -14.85 -14.13 2.77
CA LYS A 131 -13.56 -14.84 2.80
C LYS A 131 -13.17 -15.41 4.18
N GLY A 132 -13.97 -15.15 5.23
CA GLY A 132 -13.74 -15.70 6.57
C GLY A 132 -12.42 -15.25 7.21
N VAL A 133 -11.89 -14.09 6.82
CA VAL A 133 -10.69 -13.50 7.42
C VAL A 133 -11.03 -12.78 8.71
N GLN A 134 -10.04 -12.69 9.60
CA GLN A 134 -10.13 -11.92 10.83
C GLN A 134 -9.22 -10.70 10.69
N ILE A 135 -9.83 -9.51 10.72
CA ILE A 135 -9.11 -8.25 10.82
C ILE A 135 -8.86 -7.99 12.31
N GLU A 136 -7.60 -7.83 12.66
CA GLU A 136 -7.12 -7.64 14.03
C GLU A 136 -6.61 -6.20 14.21
N LYS A 137 -6.71 -5.69 15.43
CA LYS A 137 -6.11 -4.42 15.85
C LYS A 137 -5.24 -4.65 17.07
N LEU A 138 -4.22 -3.82 17.26
CA LEU A 138 -3.39 -3.88 18.46
C LEU A 138 -4.19 -3.39 19.68
N PRO A 139 -3.97 -3.93 20.89
CA PRO A 139 -4.70 -3.51 22.08
C PRO A 139 -4.38 -2.08 22.53
N ILE A 140 -3.30 -1.49 22.00
CA ILE A 140 -2.78 -0.18 22.37
C ILE A 140 -3.08 0.91 21.33
N SER A 141 -3.64 0.56 20.17
CA SER A 141 -3.90 1.52 19.09
C SER A 141 -5.05 1.07 18.19
N HIS A 142 -5.80 2.04 17.67
CA HIS A 142 -6.88 1.80 16.72
C HIS A 142 -6.39 1.69 15.26
N ILE A 143 -5.15 2.10 14.99
CA ILE A 143 -4.44 1.98 13.71
C ILE A 143 -3.00 1.49 13.94
N PRO A 144 -2.42 0.68 13.04
CA PRO A 144 -3.07 0.10 11.86
C PRO A 144 -3.93 -1.11 12.22
N ALA A 145 -4.78 -1.54 11.28
CA ALA A 145 -5.42 -2.86 11.32
C ALA A 145 -4.57 -3.87 10.53
N TYR A 146 -4.70 -5.16 10.81
CA TYR A 146 -3.97 -6.18 10.06
C TYR A 146 -4.69 -7.52 9.96
N ILE A 147 -4.30 -8.32 8.96
CA ILE A 147 -4.69 -9.72 8.79
C ILE A 147 -3.43 -10.57 8.84
N ARG A 148 -3.48 -11.68 9.58
CA ARG A 148 -2.50 -12.77 9.46
C ARG A 148 -3.00 -13.83 8.50
N LYS A 149 -2.33 -13.99 7.35
CA LYS A 149 -2.73 -14.97 6.32
C LYS A 149 -2.50 -16.40 6.82
N LYS A 150 -3.54 -17.24 6.81
CA LYS A 150 -3.52 -18.64 7.29
C LYS A 150 -3.11 -19.63 6.20
#